data_AF-A0A7K1G7X4-F1
#
_entry.id   AF-A0A7K1G7X4-F1
#
_cell.length_a   1.000
_cell.length_b   1.000
_cell.length_c   1.000
_cell.angle_alpha   90.00
_cell.angle_beta   90.00
_cell.angle_gamma   90.00
#
_symmetry.space_group_name_H-M   'P 1'
#
loop_
_entity.id
_entity.type
_entity.pdbx_description
1 polymer ?
#
loop_
_entity_poly.entity_id
_entity_poly.type
_entity_poly.pdbx_seq_one_letter_code
_entity_poly.pdbx_strand_id
1 'polypeptide(L)'
;MKSKKLFPLLLITILFFGCDDFLDCVAGRNPSLPDKTFPIASTSTYYYVDISAEIKNEPRDNNYDYFFEINEADLPEGVGYFINNRIISFEGLPVETGTFEIEVYLYVEGPVNVEYDDDGDAYYTDTLCNHSTQKTYTLIVQ
;
A
#
# COMPACT_ATOMS: atom_id res chain seq x y z
N MET A 1 -66.74 2.20 0.59
CA MET A 1 -65.39 1.84 1.08
C MET A 1 -64.63 1.12 -0.03
N LYS A 2 -63.50 1.68 -0.50
CA LYS A 2 -62.35 0.93 -1.05
C LYS A 2 -61.21 1.92 -1.30
N SER A 3 -60.28 1.96 -0.35
CA SER A 3 -58.99 2.62 -0.48
C SER A 3 -58.18 1.93 -1.58
N LYS A 4 -57.70 2.68 -2.57
CA LYS A 4 -56.58 2.22 -3.40
C LYS A 4 -55.33 2.91 -2.88
N LYS A 5 -54.55 2.17 -2.09
CA LYS A 5 -53.23 2.61 -1.62
C LYS A 5 -52.33 2.75 -2.84
N LEU A 6 -51.87 3.97 -3.12
CA LEU A 6 -50.77 4.21 -4.04
C LEU A 6 -49.51 3.67 -3.35
N PHE A 7 -49.00 2.53 -3.80
CA PHE A 7 -47.76 1.93 -3.31
C PHE A 7 -46.61 2.40 -4.22
N PRO A 8 -45.50 2.92 -3.68
CA PRO A 8 -44.52 3.66 -4.46
C PRO A 8 -43.68 2.72 -5.32
N LEU A 9 -43.75 2.93 -6.65
CA LEU A 9 -42.94 2.26 -7.67
C LEU A 9 -41.57 2.96 -7.81
N LEU A 10 -40.80 3.05 -6.73
CA LEU A 10 -39.49 3.73 -6.75
C LEU A 10 -38.43 3.02 -5.90
N LEU A 11 -38.37 1.68 -5.99
CA LEU A 11 -37.34 0.90 -5.29
C LEU A 11 -36.85 -0.33 -6.07
N ILE A 12 -36.79 -0.25 -7.40
CA ILE A 12 -36.34 -1.38 -8.25
C ILE A 12 -35.15 -1.01 -9.17
N THR A 13 -34.74 0.25 -9.26
CA THR A 13 -33.68 0.67 -10.18
C THR A 13 -32.24 0.48 -9.66
N ILE A 14 -32.02 -0.11 -8.48
CA ILE A 14 -30.66 -0.29 -7.90
C ILE A 14 -30.08 -1.69 -8.21
N LEU A 15 -30.84 -2.62 -8.80
CA LEU A 15 -30.41 -4.01 -8.97
C LEU A 15 -29.62 -4.34 -10.27
N PHE A 16 -29.19 -3.34 -11.05
CA PHE A 16 -28.53 -3.59 -12.35
C PHE A 16 -27.12 -3.01 -12.51
N PHE A 17 -26.50 -2.50 -11.45
CA PHE A 17 -25.05 -2.27 -11.49
C PHE A 17 -24.38 -3.59 -11.09
N GLY A 18 -23.83 -4.31 -12.08
CA GLY A 18 -22.94 -5.46 -11.83
C GLY A 18 -21.79 -4.99 -10.95
N CYS A 19 -21.72 -5.53 -9.74
CA CYS A 19 -20.81 -5.09 -8.68
C CYS A 19 -19.58 -5.99 -8.54
N ASP A 20 -19.22 -6.76 -9.57
CA ASP A 20 -18.14 -7.75 -9.44
C ASP A 20 -16.76 -7.07 -9.32
N ASP A 21 -16.40 -6.14 -10.23
CA ASP A 21 -15.06 -5.53 -10.18
C ASP A 21 -14.85 -4.50 -9.05
N PHE A 22 -15.90 -3.77 -8.66
CA PHE A 22 -15.76 -2.68 -7.68
C PHE A 22 -15.62 -3.19 -6.25
N LEU A 23 -16.37 -4.25 -5.88
CA LEU A 23 -16.30 -4.79 -4.52
C LEU A 23 -15.03 -5.60 -4.28
N ASP A 24 -14.50 -6.24 -5.32
CA ASP A 24 -13.25 -6.99 -5.25
C ASP A 24 -12.07 -6.07 -4.89
N CYS A 25 -12.07 -4.82 -5.35
CA CYS A 25 -11.00 -3.88 -5.01
C CYS A 25 -11.17 -3.11 -3.69
N VAL A 26 -12.36 -3.09 -3.09
CA VAL A 26 -12.58 -2.49 -1.76
C VAL A 26 -11.88 -3.32 -0.66
N ALA A 27 -11.82 -4.64 -0.82
CA ALA A 27 -11.02 -5.54 0.01
C ALA A 27 -9.84 -6.17 -0.79
N GLY A 28 -9.45 -5.54 -1.90
CA GLY A 28 -8.59 -6.18 -2.90
C GLY A 28 -7.12 -6.19 -2.58
N ARG A 29 -6.37 -6.81 -3.49
CA ARG A 29 -4.90 -6.94 -3.46
C ARG A 29 -4.25 -5.61 -3.75
N ASN A 30 -4.04 -4.83 -2.69
CA ASN A 30 -3.45 -3.51 -2.74
C ASN A 30 -2.13 -3.49 -1.94
N PRO A 31 -1.09 -2.82 -2.46
CA PRO A 31 0.12 -2.52 -1.70
C PRO A 31 -0.23 -1.73 -0.44
N SER A 32 0.49 -2.02 0.63
CA SER A 32 0.22 -1.42 1.93
C SER A 32 1.50 -1.17 2.69
N LEU A 33 1.58 0.05 3.21
CA LEU A 33 2.55 0.46 4.22
C LEU A 33 1.84 0.54 5.58
N PRO A 34 2.35 -0.10 6.64
CA PRO A 34 1.69 -0.14 7.94
C PRO A 34 1.69 1.25 8.59
N ASP A 35 0.66 1.52 9.40
CA ASP A 35 0.74 2.63 10.36
C ASP A 35 1.80 2.28 11.40
N LYS A 36 2.77 3.17 11.59
CA LYS A 36 3.86 2.97 12.54
C LYS A 36 4.28 4.27 13.19
N THR A 37 4.36 4.25 14.51
CA THR A 37 5.03 5.32 15.27
C THR A 37 6.51 4.98 15.34
N PHE A 38 7.36 5.89 14.86
CA PHE A 38 8.80 5.73 14.95
C PHE A 38 9.28 5.96 16.38
N PRO A 39 10.29 5.20 16.85
CA PRO A 39 10.94 5.52 18.11
C PRO A 39 11.59 6.90 18.03
N ILE A 40 11.68 7.60 19.16
CA ILE A 40 12.41 8.88 19.23
C ILE A 40 13.90 8.57 19.09
N ALA A 41 14.57 9.27 18.19
CA ALA A 41 16.01 9.18 18.00
C ALA A 41 16.75 10.21 18.85
N SER A 42 18.06 10.02 19.01
CA SER A 42 18.94 11.04 19.60
C SER A 42 20.23 11.17 18.81
N THR A 43 20.91 12.29 18.96
CA THR A 43 22.20 12.55 18.31
C THR A 43 23.38 11.76 18.91
N SER A 44 23.12 10.94 19.93
CA SER A 44 24.13 10.19 20.67
C SER A 44 24.00 8.68 20.56
N THR A 45 22.92 8.18 19.96
CA THR A 45 22.60 6.75 19.89
C THR A 45 22.23 6.36 18.47
N TYR A 46 22.75 5.21 18.02
CA TYR A 46 22.39 4.66 16.72
C TYR A 46 20.88 4.39 16.64
N TYR A 47 20.24 4.97 15.65
CA TYR A 47 18.84 4.81 15.34
C TYR A 47 18.62 3.64 14.38
N TYR A 48 17.51 2.92 14.57
CA TYR A 48 17.08 1.83 13.69
C TYR A 48 15.56 1.65 13.77
N VAL A 49 14.88 1.59 12.61
CA VAL A 49 13.49 1.17 12.52
C VAL A 49 13.19 0.53 11.18
N ASP A 50 12.36 -0.53 11.19
CA ASP A 50 11.90 -1.18 9.97
C ASP A 50 10.45 -0.83 9.62
N ILE A 51 10.14 -0.80 8.34
CA ILE A 51 8.78 -0.86 7.83
C ILE A 51 8.70 -2.11 6.95
N SER A 52 7.78 -3.01 7.29
CA SER A 52 7.46 -4.17 6.47
C SER A 52 6.25 -3.84 5.61
N ALA A 53 6.44 -3.75 4.31
CA ALA A 53 5.37 -3.65 3.33
C ALA A 53 4.68 -5.01 3.10
N GLU A 54 3.47 -4.96 2.56
CA GLU A 54 2.72 -6.14 2.14
C GLU A 54 1.75 -5.78 1.00
N ILE A 55 1.29 -6.80 0.26
CA ILE A 55 0.08 -6.71 -0.54
C ILE A 55 -1.06 -7.35 0.27
N LYS A 56 -2.07 -6.55 0.62
CA LYS A 56 -3.21 -7.01 1.41
C LYS A 56 -3.92 -8.18 0.71
N ASN A 57 -4.31 -9.20 1.47
CA ASN A 57 -5.07 -10.34 0.95
C ASN A 57 -4.39 -11.12 -0.20
N GLU A 58 -3.06 -11.10 -0.29
CA GLU A 58 -2.28 -11.90 -1.25
C GLU A 58 -1.43 -12.96 -0.50
N PRO A 59 -1.84 -14.24 -0.48
CA PRO A 59 -1.08 -15.29 0.20
C PRO A 59 0.31 -15.56 -0.41
N ARG A 60 0.52 -15.21 -1.68
CA ARG A 60 1.77 -15.39 -2.43
C ARG A 60 2.54 -14.07 -2.56
N ASP A 61 2.42 -13.19 -1.56
CA ASP A 61 3.02 -11.86 -1.55
C ASP A 61 4.53 -11.85 -1.81
N ASN A 62 5.24 -12.90 -1.37
CA ASN A 62 6.67 -13.07 -1.61
C ASN A 62 7.05 -13.28 -3.09
N ASN A 63 6.08 -13.46 -3.99
CA ASN A 63 6.35 -13.61 -5.42
C ASN A 63 6.44 -12.26 -6.15
N TYR A 64 6.07 -11.16 -5.48
CA TYR A 64 6.10 -9.82 -6.04
C TYR A 64 7.45 -9.16 -5.75
N ASP A 65 7.89 -8.32 -6.68
CA ASP A 65 9.00 -7.41 -6.56
C ASP A 65 8.54 -6.10 -5.92
N TYR A 66 9.32 -5.64 -4.95
CA TYR A 66 9.02 -4.46 -4.14
C TYR A 66 10.06 -3.37 -4.40
N PHE A 67 9.58 -2.17 -4.71
CA PHE A 67 10.42 -1.00 -4.95
C PHE A 67 9.97 0.13 -4.02
N PHE A 68 10.95 0.73 -3.33
CA PHE A 68 10.70 1.87 -2.46
C PHE A 68 11.40 3.10 -3.02
N GLU A 69 10.72 4.24 -2.97
CA GLU A 69 11.30 5.55 -3.26
C GLU A 69 11.10 6.49 -2.07
N ILE A 70 12.16 7.21 -1.72
CA ILE A 70 12.21 8.18 -0.63
C ILE A 70 13.03 9.37 -1.13
N ASN A 71 12.60 10.58 -0.79
CA ASN A 71 13.42 11.76 -0.97
C ASN A 71 14.45 11.85 0.18
N GLU A 72 15.73 11.65 -0.14
CA GLU A 72 16.82 11.67 0.85
C GLU A 72 16.93 12.99 1.62
N ALA A 73 16.44 14.10 1.04
CA ALA A 73 16.42 15.39 1.72
C ALA A 73 15.44 15.45 2.91
N ASP A 74 14.52 14.49 3.01
CA ASP A 74 13.55 14.39 4.11
C ASP A 74 14.11 13.62 5.31
N LEU A 75 15.30 13.02 5.19
CA LEU A 75 15.98 12.30 6.26
C LEU A 75 16.86 13.25 7.08
N PRO A 76 16.96 13.07 8.42
CA PRO A 76 17.96 13.77 9.22
C PRO A 76 19.37 13.41 8.76
N GLU A 77 20.28 14.39 8.78
CA GLU A 77 21.68 14.13 8.46
C GLU A 77 22.25 13.00 9.35
N GLY A 78 22.94 12.04 8.74
CA GLY A 78 23.51 10.87 9.42
C GLY A 78 22.57 9.66 9.54
N VAL A 79 21.31 9.78 9.10
CA VAL A 79 20.38 8.65 8.91
C VAL A 79 20.22 8.35 7.43
N GLY A 80 20.37 7.08 7.07
CA GLY A 80 20.11 6.56 5.74
C GLY A 80 18.99 5.52 5.74
N TYR A 81 18.81 4.86 4.60
CA TYR A 81 17.89 3.74 4.48
C TYR A 81 18.52 2.55 3.74
N PHE A 82 18.00 1.36 4.03
CA PHE A 82 18.36 0.12 3.37
C PHE A 82 17.10 -0.67 3.02
N ILE A 83 17.05 -1.20 1.80
CA ILE A 83 15.92 -1.99 1.30
C ILE A 83 16.34 -3.46 1.23
N ASN A 84 15.53 -4.32 1.84
CA ASN A 84 15.64 -5.77 1.75
C ASN A 84 14.28 -6.37 1.42
N ASN A 85 14.06 -6.63 0.13
CA ASN A 85 12.79 -7.15 -0.38
C ASN A 85 11.61 -6.26 0.08
N ARG A 86 10.76 -6.77 0.97
CA ARG A 86 9.57 -6.08 1.49
C ARG A 86 9.84 -5.14 2.68
N ILE A 87 11.10 -5.04 3.11
CA ILE A 87 11.47 -4.28 4.29
C ILE A 87 12.31 -3.09 3.86
N ILE A 88 11.89 -1.90 4.28
CA ILE A 88 12.75 -0.73 4.31
C ILE A 88 13.14 -0.42 5.74
N SER A 89 14.43 -0.27 5.97
CA SER A 89 15.04 0.02 7.27
C SER A 89 15.58 1.45 7.23
N PHE A 90 15.26 2.28 8.22
CA PHE A 90 15.91 3.57 8.43
C PHE A 90 16.91 3.44 9.57
N GLU A 91 18.17 3.73 9.31
CA GLU A 91 19.23 3.49 10.28
C GLU A 91 20.38 4.49 10.16
N GLY A 92 21.06 4.76 11.28
CA GLY A 92 22.18 5.70 11.32
C GLY A 92 22.29 6.45 12.63
N LEU A 93 23.24 7.38 12.71
CA LEU A 93 23.42 8.26 13.86
C LEU A 93 23.06 9.69 13.45
N PRO A 94 21.87 10.20 13.82
CA PRO A 94 21.49 11.57 13.51
C PRO A 94 22.52 12.57 14.05
N VAL A 95 22.79 13.64 13.32
CA VAL A 95 23.68 14.72 13.77
C VAL A 95 22.96 16.04 14.08
N GLU A 96 21.65 16.09 13.82
CA GLU A 96 20.80 17.26 14.06
C GLU A 96 19.50 16.88 14.78
N THR A 97 19.00 17.81 15.60
CA THR A 97 17.70 17.68 16.28
C THR A 97 16.59 18.26 15.43
N GLY A 98 15.40 17.65 15.43
CA GLY A 98 14.29 18.14 14.64
C GLY A 98 13.13 17.16 14.53
N THR A 99 12.13 17.56 13.75
CA THR A 99 11.02 16.70 13.34
C THR A 99 11.09 16.58 11.82
N PHE A 100 11.17 15.35 11.33
CA PHE A 100 11.37 15.02 9.92
C PHE A 100 10.15 14.25 9.42
N GLU A 101 9.57 14.71 8.32
CA GLU A 101 8.44 14.05 7.65
C GLU A 101 8.96 13.27 6.45
N ILE A 102 9.03 11.96 6.60
CA ILE A 102 9.63 11.04 5.62
C ILE A 102 8.51 10.43 4.80
N GLU A 103 8.38 10.82 3.53
CA GLU A 103 7.43 10.21 2.61
C GLU A 103 8.04 8.97 1.95
N VAL A 104 7.38 7.83 2.15
CA VAL A 104 7.75 6.55 1.55
C VAL A 104 6.76 6.20 0.47
N TYR A 105 7.22 6.15 -0.77
CA TYR A 105 6.50 5.58 -1.89
C TYR A 105 6.83 4.10 -2.01
N LEU A 106 5.81 3.28 -2.21
CA LEU A 106 5.93 1.85 -2.46
C LEU A 106 5.31 1.56 -3.82
N TYR A 107 6.08 0.90 -4.67
CA TYR A 107 5.63 0.30 -5.92
C TYR A 107 5.81 -1.21 -5.83
N VAL A 108 4.86 -1.96 -6.35
CA VAL A 108 4.96 -3.41 -6.49
C VAL A 108 4.74 -3.80 -7.94
N GLU A 109 5.57 -4.71 -8.39
CA GLU A 109 5.40 -5.43 -9.63
C GLU A 109 5.43 -6.92 -9.29
N GLY A 110 4.81 -7.79 -10.07
CA GLY A 110 4.82 -9.20 -9.71
C GLY A 110 3.89 -10.01 -10.57
N PRO A 111 3.88 -11.34 -10.36
CA PRO A 111 3.89 -12.26 -11.47
C PRO A 111 2.60 -12.12 -12.25
N VAL A 112 2.75 -11.72 -13.51
CA VAL A 112 1.68 -11.81 -14.48
C VAL A 112 1.26 -13.28 -14.59
N ASN A 113 0.00 -13.58 -14.31
CA ASN A 113 -0.49 -14.93 -14.55
C ASN A 113 -0.69 -15.08 -16.05
N VAL A 114 -0.23 -16.20 -16.62
CA VAL A 114 -0.51 -16.54 -18.01
C VAL A 114 -1.78 -17.37 -18.04
N GLU A 115 -2.81 -16.82 -18.66
CA GLU A 115 -4.05 -17.49 -18.95
C GLU A 115 -4.15 -17.73 -20.47
N TYR A 116 -4.97 -18.69 -20.87
CA TYR A 116 -5.21 -19.01 -22.28
C TYR A 116 -6.69 -18.84 -22.55
N ASP A 117 -7.03 -18.14 -23.63
CA ASP A 117 -8.42 -18.04 -24.08
C ASP A 117 -8.89 -19.34 -24.76
N ASP A 118 -10.16 -19.35 -25.18
CA ASP A 118 -10.79 -20.50 -25.84
C ASP A 118 -10.15 -20.84 -27.20
N ASP A 119 -9.46 -19.87 -27.83
CA ASP A 119 -8.72 -20.02 -29.07
C ASP A 119 -7.28 -20.52 -28.84
N GLY A 120 -6.85 -20.58 -27.57
CA GLY A 120 -5.53 -21.03 -27.14
C GLY A 120 -4.46 -19.94 -27.15
N ASP A 121 -4.85 -18.67 -27.29
CA ASP A 121 -3.95 -17.52 -27.23
C ASP A 121 -3.68 -17.14 -25.77
N ALA A 122 -2.40 -16.89 -25.47
CA ALA A 122 -1.96 -16.53 -24.12
C ALA A 122 -2.20 -15.04 -23.85
N TYR A 123 -2.83 -14.73 -22.71
CA TYR A 123 -2.94 -13.38 -22.18
C TYR A 123 -2.45 -13.29 -20.74
N TYR A 124 -2.04 -12.09 -20.34
CA TYR A 124 -1.52 -11.83 -19.00
C TYR A 124 -2.62 -11.21 -18.14
N THR A 125 -2.87 -11.78 -16.96
CA THR A 125 -3.77 -11.18 -15.97
C THR A 125 -2.99 -10.58 -14.82
N ASP A 126 -3.31 -9.33 -14.53
CA ASP A 126 -2.95 -8.70 -13.27
C ASP A 126 -4.07 -8.91 -12.27
N THR A 127 -3.68 -9.27 -11.05
CA THR A 127 -4.61 -9.51 -9.94
C THR A 127 -4.54 -8.43 -8.88
N LEU A 128 -3.66 -7.44 -9.06
CA LEU A 128 -3.56 -6.27 -8.21
C LEU A 128 -4.65 -5.25 -8.55
N CYS A 129 -5.18 -4.61 -7.52
CA CYS A 129 -6.09 -3.48 -7.69
C CYS A 129 -5.34 -2.16 -7.85
N ASN A 130 -4.10 -2.11 -7.39
CA ASN A 130 -3.20 -0.99 -7.53
C ASN A 130 -1.75 -1.49 -7.47
N HIS A 131 -0.84 -0.77 -8.12
CA HIS A 131 0.60 -1.07 -8.10
C HIS A 131 1.37 -0.20 -7.14
N SER A 132 0.74 0.82 -6.55
CA SER A 132 1.46 1.72 -5.66
C SER A 132 0.63 2.20 -4.48
N THR A 133 1.35 2.62 -3.45
CA THR A 133 0.83 3.35 -2.31
C THR A 133 1.92 4.28 -1.78
N GLN A 134 1.55 5.22 -0.92
CA GLN A 134 2.52 6.07 -0.23
C GLN A 134 2.08 6.31 1.21
N LYS A 135 3.04 6.59 2.08
CA LYS A 135 2.78 6.98 3.46
C LYS A 135 3.87 7.88 4.01
N THR A 136 3.48 8.89 4.76
CA THR A 136 4.39 9.78 5.49
C THR A 136 4.58 9.28 6.92
N TYR A 137 5.83 9.21 7.36
CA TYR A 137 6.24 8.85 8.71
C TYR A 137 6.94 10.02 9.38
N THR A 138 6.77 10.17 10.69
CA THR A 138 7.41 11.24 11.45
C THR A 138 8.56 10.69 12.29
N LEU A 139 9.78 11.16 12.04
CA LEU A 139 10.95 10.91 12.88
C LEU A 139 11.24 12.14 13.75
N ILE A 140 11.31 11.94 15.05
CA ILE A 140 11.67 12.99 16.02
C ILE A 140 13.07 12.70 16.55
N VAL A 141 13.97 13.67 16.46
CA VAL A 141 15.35 13.60 16.99
C VAL A 141 15.54 14.63 18.10
N GLN A 142 16.00 14.19 19.28
CA GLN A 142 16.19 15.02 20.48
C GLN A 142 17.54 14.83 21.16
#